data_AF-A0A2J7R6D5-F1
#
_entry.id   AF-A0A2J7R6D5-F1
#
_cell.length_a   1.000
_cell.length_b   1.000
_cell.length_c   1.000
_cell.angle_alpha   90.00
_cell.angle_beta   90.00
_cell.angle_gamma   90.00
#
_symmetry.space_group_name_H-M   'P 1'
#
loop_
_entity.id
_entity.type
_entity.pdbx_description
1 polymer ?
#
loop_
_entity_poly.entity_id
_entity_poly.type
_entity_poly.pdbx_seq_one_letter_code
_entity_poly.pdbx_strand_id
1 'polypeptide(L)'
;MTCMKLPFFVVLSQAVRNGGTLQEIGMLLYHLAAKIKVQIHHFIPVVVEYIVANKINSQQQIDAALDYLLSHLKGDLNIKEFETACGVGITVSPEEIEHVVEKLIKKHKDELLDKRYQFNVGVIMREVRQELKWADGKAIKNEVDLQVLDLLGPKTESDFSSQIKQTKKVKASKPDGDSTELTKDVEPIAVIDGKIAPAHMSISEIMKTKIHFHKPGENYKTDGYVVTPNTMKLLQEHLKLTRGQVRTRFPPEPNGILHIGHAKAININFGYAAAHDGICFLRYDDTNPEKEEEKFFLGIKDMVEWL
;
A
#
# COMPACT_ATOMS: atom_id res chain seq x y z
N MET A 1 -35.26 6.44 23.20
CA MET A 1 -34.23 5.66 22.47
C MET A 1 -34.56 5.48 20.97
N THR A 2 -35.18 6.47 20.31
CA THR A 2 -35.76 6.30 18.95
C THR A 2 -35.10 7.15 17.86
N CYS A 3 -34.15 8.03 18.19
CA CYS A 3 -33.60 8.98 17.20
C CYS A 3 -32.34 8.46 16.47
N MET A 4 -31.52 7.59 17.09
CA MET A 4 -30.27 7.10 16.47
C MET A 4 -30.48 6.02 15.38
N LYS A 5 -31.67 5.40 15.27
CA LYS A 5 -31.91 4.32 14.28
C LYS A 5 -32.35 4.83 12.91
N LEU A 6 -32.83 6.07 12.82
CA LEU A 6 -33.38 6.64 11.59
C LEU A 6 -32.32 6.86 10.47
N PRO A 7 -31.15 7.48 10.73
CA PRO A 7 -30.17 7.74 9.66
C PRO A 7 -29.58 6.44 9.10
N PHE A 8 -29.28 5.46 9.96
CA PHE A 8 -28.77 4.15 9.54
C PHE A 8 -29.73 3.41 8.61
N PHE A 9 -31.02 3.36 8.97
CA PHE A 9 -32.02 2.67 8.15
C PHE A 9 -32.21 3.35 6.79
N VAL A 10 -32.25 4.69 6.78
CA VAL A 10 -32.40 5.47 5.53
C VAL A 10 -31.19 5.26 4.62
N VAL A 11 -29.97 5.41 5.14
CA VAL A 11 -28.72 5.23 4.37
C VAL A 11 -28.62 3.82 3.79
N LEU A 12 -28.88 2.78 4.60
CA LEU A 12 -28.86 1.39 4.15
C LEU A 12 -29.94 1.10 3.10
N SER A 13 -31.17 1.56 3.33
CA SER A 13 -32.27 1.36 2.38
C SER A 13 -32.00 2.01 1.03
N GLN A 14 -31.34 3.18 1.03
CA GLN A 14 -30.98 3.89 -0.18
C GLN A 14 -29.82 3.21 -0.92
N ALA A 15 -28.81 2.72 -0.20
CA ALA A 15 -27.69 2.00 -0.80
C ALA A 15 -28.14 0.71 -1.49
N VAL A 16 -29.05 -0.05 -0.86
CA VAL A 16 -29.63 -1.27 -1.44
C VAL A 16 -30.47 -0.95 -2.69
N ARG A 17 -31.25 0.14 -2.68
CA ARG A 17 -32.01 0.59 -3.87
C ARG A 17 -31.10 0.96 -5.04
N ASN A 18 -29.93 1.50 -4.76
CA ASN A 18 -28.95 1.90 -5.75
C ASN A 18 -28.04 0.74 -6.21
N GLY A 19 -28.27 -0.49 -5.71
CA GLY A 19 -27.51 -1.69 -6.13
C GLY A 19 -26.17 -1.89 -5.42
N GLY A 20 -25.91 -1.19 -4.31
CA GLY A 20 -24.64 -1.31 -3.57
C GLY A 20 -24.51 -2.61 -2.78
N THR A 21 -23.36 -3.27 -2.87
CA THR A 21 -23.02 -4.47 -2.10
C THR A 21 -22.42 -4.09 -0.74
N LEU A 22 -23.04 -4.53 0.35
CA LEU A 22 -22.67 -4.13 1.73
C LEU A 22 -21.25 -4.50 2.17
N GLN A 23 -20.61 -5.48 1.53
CA GLN A 23 -19.24 -5.91 1.88
C GLN A 23 -18.20 -4.81 1.70
N GLU A 24 -18.33 -3.97 0.66
CA GLU A 24 -17.31 -2.98 0.31
C GLU A 24 -17.65 -1.59 0.86
N ILE A 25 -18.91 -1.16 0.74
CA ILE A 25 -19.34 0.19 1.13
C ILE A 25 -19.87 0.28 2.57
N GLY A 26 -20.03 -0.85 3.27
CA GLY A 26 -20.69 -0.89 4.58
C GLY A 26 -20.03 0.01 5.63
N MET A 27 -18.71 0.06 5.67
CA MET A 27 -17.96 0.94 6.58
C MET A 27 -18.14 2.42 6.26
N LEU A 28 -18.22 2.77 4.98
CA LEU A 28 -18.45 4.14 4.51
C LEU A 28 -19.88 4.59 4.82
N LEU A 29 -20.86 3.73 4.57
CA LEU A 29 -22.26 3.97 4.92
C LEU A 29 -22.46 4.10 6.44
N TYR A 30 -21.77 3.28 7.23
CA TYR A 30 -21.76 3.39 8.69
C TYR A 30 -21.20 4.74 9.13
N HIS A 31 -20.07 5.16 8.56
CA HIS A 31 -19.42 6.43 8.87
C HIS A 31 -20.31 7.63 8.51
N LEU A 32 -20.94 7.59 7.34
CA LEU A 32 -21.93 8.59 6.91
C LEU A 32 -23.10 8.68 7.90
N ALA A 33 -23.72 7.55 8.23
CA ALA A 33 -24.87 7.51 9.14
C ALA A 33 -24.52 7.95 10.57
N ALA A 34 -23.28 7.71 11.02
CA ALA A 34 -22.81 8.11 12.34
C ALA A 34 -22.54 9.61 12.46
N LYS A 35 -22.07 10.26 11.38
CA LYS A 35 -21.63 11.67 11.40
C LYS A 35 -22.61 12.66 10.79
N ILE A 36 -23.57 12.19 9.99
CA ILE A 36 -24.51 13.09 9.35
C ILE A 36 -25.37 13.83 10.37
N LYS A 37 -25.56 15.15 10.15
CA LYS A 37 -26.39 16.00 11.00
C LYS A 37 -27.77 16.19 10.38
N VAL A 38 -28.77 16.43 11.25
CA VAL A 38 -30.18 16.56 10.86
C VAL A 38 -30.42 17.62 9.79
N GLN A 39 -29.63 18.70 9.78
CA GLN A 39 -29.77 19.79 8.82
C GLN A 39 -29.56 19.36 7.37
N ILE A 40 -28.77 18.30 7.13
CA ILE A 40 -28.36 17.85 5.79
C ILE A 40 -28.91 16.47 5.43
N HIS A 41 -29.90 15.96 6.17
CA HIS A 41 -30.49 14.64 5.89
C HIS A 41 -31.10 14.51 4.48
N HIS A 42 -31.57 15.61 3.89
CA HIS A 42 -32.12 15.60 2.53
C HIS A 42 -31.04 15.31 1.46
N PHE A 43 -29.76 15.48 1.77
CA PHE A 43 -28.64 15.15 0.88
C PHE A 43 -28.15 13.69 1.02
N ILE A 44 -28.72 12.89 1.93
CA ILE A 44 -28.37 11.45 2.07
C ILE A 44 -28.40 10.72 0.73
N PRO A 45 -29.45 10.85 -0.11
CA PRO A 45 -29.50 10.12 -1.38
C PRO A 45 -28.34 10.43 -2.30
N VAL A 46 -27.93 11.71 -2.37
CA VAL A 46 -26.82 12.16 -3.19
C VAL A 46 -25.52 11.53 -2.69
N VAL A 47 -25.20 11.66 -1.40
CA VAL A 47 -23.93 11.11 -0.88
C VAL A 47 -23.88 9.58 -1.01
N VAL A 48 -25.00 8.89 -0.79
CA VAL A 48 -25.09 7.44 -0.97
C VAL A 48 -24.88 7.04 -2.43
N GLU A 49 -25.41 7.78 -3.39
CA GLU A 49 -25.16 7.55 -4.82
C GLU A 49 -23.67 7.65 -5.17
N TYR A 50 -22.97 8.65 -4.63
CA TYR A 50 -21.52 8.79 -4.84
C TYR A 50 -20.69 7.68 -4.19
N ILE A 51 -21.12 7.17 -3.03
CA ILE A 51 -20.48 6.01 -2.38
C ILE A 51 -20.71 4.75 -3.21
N VAL A 52 -21.94 4.50 -3.66
CA VAL A 52 -22.29 3.32 -4.46
C VAL A 52 -21.61 3.35 -5.84
N ALA A 53 -21.46 4.53 -6.44
CA ALA A 53 -20.72 4.74 -7.68
C ALA A 53 -19.19 4.71 -7.51
N ASN A 54 -18.67 4.41 -6.31
CA ASN A 54 -17.25 4.39 -5.96
C ASN A 54 -16.50 5.73 -6.22
N LYS A 55 -17.24 6.85 -6.33
CA LYS A 55 -16.68 8.20 -6.46
C LYS A 55 -16.14 8.73 -5.14
N ILE A 56 -16.77 8.31 -4.03
CA ILE A 56 -16.34 8.57 -2.66
C ILE A 56 -16.04 7.21 -2.02
N ASN A 57 -14.76 6.94 -1.80
CA ASN A 57 -14.27 5.64 -1.33
C ASN A 57 -13.46 5.70 -0.03
N SER A 58 -13.30 6.89 0.55
CA SER A 58 -12.61 7.08 1.83
C SER A 58 -13.43 7.86 2.85
N GLN A 59 -13.15 7.61 4.14
CA GLN A 59 -13.79 8.33 5.25
C GLN A 59 -13.52 9.84 5.22
N GLN A 60 -12.35 10.24 4.70
CA GLN A 60 -11.94 11.64 4.60
C GLN A 60 -12.77 12.39 3.55
N GLN A 61 -13.06 11.74 2.42
CA GLN A 61 -13.95 12.29 1.39
C GLN A 61 -15.39 12.43 1.91
N ILE A 62 -15.88 11.49 2.74
CA ILE A 62 -17.18 11.63 3.41
C ILE A 62 -17.18 12.80 4.38
N ASP A 63 -16.15 12.95 5.21
CA ASP A 63 -16.06 14.07 6.15
C ASP A 63 -16.04 15.41 5.40
N ALA A 64 -15.27 15.51 4.31
CA ALA A 64 -15.25 16.70 3.45
C ALA A 64 -16.60 16.96 2.78
N ALA A 65 -17.30 15.91 2.33
CA ALA A 65 -18.64 16.03 1.77
C ALA A 65 -19.63 16.58 2.79
N LEU A 66 -19.60 16.06 4.03
CA LEU A 66 -20.47 16.53 5.10
C LEU A 66 -20.17 18.00 5.47
N ASP A 67 -18.89 18.38 5.53
CA ASP A 67 -18.49 19.77 5.82
C ASP A 67 -18.91 20.74 4.70
N TYR A 68 -18.80 20.34 3.43
CA TYR A 68 -19.28 21.12 2.29
C TYR A 68 -20.80 21.30 2.34
N LEU A 69 -21.56 20.23 2.59
CA LEU A 69 -23.01 20.28 2.66
C LEU A 69 -23.50 21.14 3.85
N LEU A 70 -22.78 21.12 4.97
CA LEU A 70 -23.10 21.96 6.13
C LEU A 70 -22.80 23.46 5.90
N SER A 71 -21.86 23.79 5.03
CA SER A 71 -21.56 25.19 4.68
C SER A 71 -22.50 25.75 3.61
N HIS A 72 -23.21 24.88 2.86
CA HIS A 72 -24.08 25.26 1.74
C HIS A 72 -25.55 24.84 1.96
N LEU A 73 -26.14 25.21 3.11
CA LEU A 73 -27.50 24.80 3.51
C LEU A 73 -28.66 25.46 2.75
N LYS A 74 -28.41 26.56 2.03
CA LYS A 74 -29.47 27.48 1.53
C LYS A 74 -29.51 27.66 0.00
N GLY A 75 -28.86 26.80 -0.77
CA GLY A 75 -28.85 26.88 -2.23
C GLY A 75 -28.90 25.52 -2.91
N ASP A 76 -29.14 25.51 -4.22
CA ASP A 76 -29.01 24.31 -5.04
C ASP A 76 -27.57 23.78 -4.98
N LEU A 77 -27.43 22.46 -4.93
CA LEU A 77 -26.12 21.81 -4.83
C LEU A 77 -25.34 22.02 -6.14
N ASN A 78 -24.30 22.86 -6.09
CA ASN A 78 -23.34 22.95 -7.19
C ASN A 78 -22.49 21.67 -7.23
N ILE A 79 -22.82 20.78 -8.18
CA ILE A 79 -22.19 19.46 -8.32
C ILE A 79 -20.67 19.57 -8.53
N LYS A 80 -20.20 20.54 -9.32
CA LYS A 80 -18.76 20.68 -9.63
C LYS A 80 -17.95 21.11 -8.41
N GLU A 81 -18.48 22.07 -7.66
CA GLU A 81 -17.83 22.53 -6.42
C GLU A 81 -17.88 21.46 -5.34
N PHE A 82 -18.98 20.71 -5.24
CA PHE A 82 -19.10 19.55 -4.37
C PHE A 82 -18.06 18.46 -4.71
N GLU A 83 -17.99 18.02 -5.97
CA GLU A 83 -17.03 17.01 -6.42
C GLU A 83 -15.58 17.44 -6.14
N THR A 84 -15.26 18.71 -6.40
CA THR A 84 -13.93 19.29 -6.13
C THR A 84 -13.63 19.32 -4.62
N ALA A 85 -14.57 19.77 -3.80
CA ALA A 85 -14.40 19.85 -2.35
C ALA A 85 -14.22 18.47 -1.69
N CYS A 86 -14.89 17.46 -2.25
CA CYS A 86 -14.82 16.08 -1.79
C CYS A 86 -13.63 15.31 -2.38
N GLY A 87 -12.87 15.88 -3.31
CA GLY A 87 -11.77 15.19 -3.99
C GLY A 87 -12.24 14.01 -4.84
N VAL A 88 -13.44 14.11 -5.43
CA VAL A 88 -13.96 13.09 -6.34
C VAL A 88 -13.10 13.04 -7.60
N GLY A 89 -12.68 11.83 -7.99
CA GLY A 89 -11.78 11.62 -9.12
C GLY A 89 -10.30 11.86 -8.83
N ILE A 90 -9.93 12.24 -7.60
CA ILE A 90 -8.54 12.31 -7.17
C ILE A 90 -8.15 10.96 -6.58
N THR A 91 -7.39 10.17 -7.34
CA THR A 91 -6.78 8.92 -6.88
C THR A 91 -5.30 9.15 -6.69
N VAL A 92 -4.84 9.07 -5.43
CA VAL A 92 -3.40 9.18 -5.15
C VAL A 92 -2.74 7.83 -5.44
N SER A 93 -1.73 7.82 -6.30
CA SER A 93 -1.03 6.59 -6.68
C SER A 93 0.02 6.19 -5.63
N PRO A 94 0.42 4.90 -5.55
CA PRO A 94 1.51 4.47 -4.67
C PRO A 94 2.83 5.21 -4.95
N GLU A 95 3.13 5.48 -6.21
CA GLU A 95 4.34 6.18 -6.65
C GLU A 95 4.34 7.65 -6.21
N GLU A 96 3.17 8.30 -6.23
CA GLU A 96 3.03 9.66 -5.69
C GLU A 96 3.29 9.69 -4.18
N ILE A 97 2.81 8.68 -3.43
CA ILE A 97 3.08 8.53 -2.00
C ILE A 97 4.58 8.32 -1.77
N GLU A 98 5.21 7.39 -2.50
CA GLU A 98 6.64 7.10 -2.43
C GLU A 98 7.47 8.36 -2.66
N HIS A 99 7.18 9.12 -3.72
CA HIS A 99 7.92 10.33 -4.06
C HIS A 99 7.80 11.43 -2.99
N VAL A 100 6.59 11.65 -2.47
CA VAL A 100 6.36 12.65 -1.40
C VAL A 100 7.02 12.22 -0.10
N VAL A 101 6.94 10.94 0.24
CA VAL A 101 7.61 10.38 1.44
C VAL A 101 9.13 10.51 1.31
N GLU A 102 9.70 10.17 0.15
CA GLU A 102 11.15 10.26 -0.10
C GLU A 102 11.65 11.69 0.01
N LYS A 103 10.93 12.65 -0.59
CA LYS A 103 11.19 14.08 -0.47
C LYS A 103 11.21 14.53 1.00
N LEU A 104 10.24 14.09 1.81
CA LEU A 104 10.14 14.49 3.22
C LEU A 104 11.16 13.78 4.11
N ILE A 105 11.52 12.54 3.82
CA ILE A 105 12.61 11.83 4.50
C ILE A 105 13.96 12.49 4.19
N LYS A 106 14.21 12.88 2.93
CA LYS A 106 15.40 13.67 2.55
C LYS A 106 15.48 14.99 3.33
N LYS A 107 14.34 15.67 3.51
CA LYS A 107 14.24 16.92 4.28
C LYS A 107 14.59 16.73 5.77
N HIS A 108 14.19 15.61 6.37
CA HIS A 108 14.42 15.30 7.80
C HIS A 108 15.61 14.36 8.03
N LYS A 109 16.47 14.15 7.01
CA LYS A 109 17.51 13.11 7.01
C LYS A 109 18.50 13.23 8.16
N ASP A 110 19.00 14.43 8.44
CA ASP A 110 20.01 14.64 9.48
C ASP A 110 19.46 14.32 10.88
N GLU A 111 18.23 14.75 11.17
CA GLU A 111 17.57 14.43 12.43
C GLU A 111 17.19 12.95 12.55
N LEU A 112 16.80 12.31 11.44
CA LEU A 112 16.53 10.87 11.39
C LEU A 112 17.80 10.07 11.68
N LEU A 113 18.96 10.46 11.15
CA LEU A 113 20.22 9.75 11.40
C LEU A 113 20.71 9.95 12.84
N ASP A 114 20.55 11.15 13.41
CA ASP A 114 20.94 11.46 14.80
C ASP A 114 20.06 10.73 15.82
N LYS A 115 18.73 10.86 15.70
CA LYS A 115 17.77 10.31 16.66
C LYS A 115 17.35 8.87 16.35
N ARG A 116 17.70 8.35 15.17
CA ARG A 116 17.28 7.04 14.66
C ARG A 116 15.78 6.80 14.89
N TYR A 117 15.44 5.69 15.55
CA TYR A 117 14.06 5.30 15.83
C TYR A 117 13.39 6.07 16.98
N GLN A 118 14.11 7.00 17.62
CA GLN A 118 13.54 7.93 18.60
C GLN A 118 12.95 9.17 17.92
N PHE A 119 13.24 9.37 16.63
CA PHE A 119 12.62 10.42 15.83
C PHE A 119 11.10 10.26 15.78
N ASN A 120 10.37 11.37 15.91
CA ASN A 120 8.91 11.35 15.81
C ASN A 120 8.46 11.28 14.34
N VAL A 121 8.36 10.06 13.82
CA VAL A 121 7.88 9.76 12.46
C VAL A 121 6.47 10.34 12.18
N GLY A 122 5.69 10.64 13.22
CA GLY A 122 4.39 11.31 13.10
C GLY A 122 4.46 12.71 12.48
N VAL A 123 5.62 13.38 12.53
CA VAL A 123 5.84 14.67 11.84
C VAL A 123 5.83 14.47 10.34
N ILE A 124 6.57 13.47 9.84
CA ILE A 124 6.62 13.12 8.41
C ILE A 124 5.23 12.72 7.92
N MET A 125 4.53 11.83 8.64
CA MET A 125 3.16 11.44 8.27
C MET A 125 2.19 12.63 8.22
N ARG A 126 2.38 13.65 9.09
CA ARG A 126 1.55 14.86 9.07
C ARG A 126 1.85 15.71 7.83
N GLU A 127 3.12 15.89 7.49
CA GLU A 127 3.54 16.62 6.29
C GLU A 127 3.06 15.91 5.01
N VAL A 128 3.16 14.58 4.94
CA VAL A 128 2.63 13.79 3.81
C VAL A 128 1.13 14.02 3.66
N ARG A 129 0.35 14.00 4.75
CA ARG A 129 -1.10 14.26 4.71
C ARG A 129 -1.46 15.70 4.34
N GLN A 130 -0.54 16.65 4.50
CA GLN A 130 -0.75 18.03 4.05
C GLN A 130 -0.56 18.15 2.54
N GLU A 131 0.44 17.45 1.97
CA GLU A 131 0.65 17.42 0.51
C GLU A 131 -0.37 16.50 -0.19
N LEU A 132 -0.64 15.32 0.35
CA LEU A 132 -1.53 14.30 -0.20
C LEU A 132 -2.77 14.13 0.68
N LYS A 133 -3.68 15.10 0.61
CA LYS A 133 -4.89 15.16 1.46
C LYS A 133 -5.78 13.91 1.35
N TRP A 134 -5.86 13.30 0.17
CA TRP A 134 -6.79 12.19 -0.12
C TRP A 134 -6.12 10.80 -0.12
N ALA A 135 -4.84 10.73 0.22
CA ALA A 135 -4.11 9.47 0.25
C ALA A 135 -4.53 8.58 1.44
N ASP A 136 -4.48 7.27 1.22
CA ASP A 136 -4.76 6.30 2.28
C ASP A 136 -3.72 6.40 3.40
N GLY A 137 -4.20 6.59 4.63
CA GLY A 137 -3.37 6.74 5.80
C GLY A 137 -2.56 5.49 6.14
N LYS A 138 -3.04 4.30 5.77
CA LYS A 138 -2.30 3.05 5.96
C LYS A 138 -1.18 2.91 4.92
N ALA A 139 -1.46 3.21 3.65
CA ALA A 139 -0.44 3.27 2.60
C ALA A 139 0.69 4.24 2.94
N ILE A 140 0.37 5.48 3.34
CA ILE A 140 1.38 6.47 3.79
C ILE A 140 2.23 5.90 4.92
N LYS A 141 1.61 5.28 5.92
CA LYS A 141 2.33 4.75 7.08
C LYS A 141 3.30 3.63 6.67
N ASN A 142 2.83 2.69 5.85
CA ASN A 142 3.64 1.58 5.38
C ASN A 142 4.86 2.11 4.62
N GLU A 143 4.66 3.06 3.72
CA GLU A 143 5.72 3.64 2.91
C GLU A 143 6.77 4.38 3.75
N VAL A 144 6.32 5.22 4.70
CA VAL A 144 7.22 5.90 5.65
C VAL A 144 8.00 4.88 6.49
N ASP A 145 7.33 3.84 6.99
CA ASP A 145 7.98 2.80 7.81
C ASP A 145 9.04 2.02 7.00
N LEU A 146 8.82 1.80 5.70
CA LEU A 146 9.75 1.16 4.77
C LEU A 146 10.97 2.04 4.49
N GLN A 147 10.77 3.27 4.03
CA GLN A 147 11.90 4.15 3.71
C GLN A 147 12.73 4.53 4.95
N VAL A 148 12.11 4.68 6.12
CA VAL A 148 12.85 4.88 7.38
C VAL A 148 13.67 3.64 7.76
N LEU A 149 13.14 2.42 7.50
CA LEU A 149 13.90 1.19 7.70
C LEU A 149 15.11 1.14 6.77
N ASP A 150 14.93 1.48 5.50
CA ASP A 150 16.01 1.47 4.52
C ASP A 150 17.10 2.50 4.85
N LEU A 151 16.71 3.67 5.37
CA LEU A 151 17.67 4.70 5.80
C LEU A 151 18.43 4.32 7.09
N LEU A 152 17.73 3.82 8.12
CA LEU A 152 18.31 3.61 9.46
C LEU A 152 18.83 2.19 9.71
N GLY A 153 18.42 1.24 8.87
CA GLY A 153 18.63 -0.18 9.11
C GLY A 153 17.80 -0.70 10.29
N PRO A 154 18.10 -1.91 10.80
CA PRO A 154 17.30 -2.52 11.87
C PRO A 154 17.42 -1.79 13.20
N LYS A 155 16.42 -1.97 14.06
CA LYS A 155 16.45 -1.46 15.44
C LYS A 155 17.54 -2.18 16.24
N THR A 156 18.39 -1.40 16.88
CA THR A 156 19.49 -1.84 17.75
C THR A 156 19.13 -1.62 19.22
N GLU A 157 19.87 -2.20 20.16
CA GLU A 157 19.58 -2.09 21.60
C GLU A 157 19.55 -0.63 22.11
N SER A 158 20.36 0.26 21.51
CA SER A 158 20.37 1.70 21.81
C SER A 158 19.05 2.39 21.43
N ASP A 159 18.29 1.86 20.47
CA ASP A 159 16.99 2.40 20.05
C ASP A 159 15.87 2.11 21.07
N PHE A 160 16.06 1.17 22.00
CA PHE A 160 15.07 0.80 23.02
C PHE A 160 15.23 1.57 24.34
N SER A 161 16.29 2.37 24.48
CA SER A 161 16.73 3.00 25.74
C SER A 161 15.82 4.11 26.31
N SER A 162 14.67 4.40 25.67
CA SER A 162 13.76 5.48 26.09
C SER A 162 12.39 5.03 26.62
N GLN A 163 12.12 3.72 26.75
CA GLN A 163 10.82 3.23 27.25
C GLN A 163 10.67 3.17 28.78
N ILE A 164 11.39 4.02 29.54
CA ILE A 164 11.21 4.14 31.00
C ILE A 164 10.72 5.55 31.35
N LYS A 165 9.42 5.80 31.17
CA LYS A 165 8.51 6.27 32.24
C LYS A 165 7.08 6.56 31.71
N GLN A 166 6.13 5.94 32.41
CA GLN A 166 4.66 6.17 32.44
C GLN A 166 3.88 5.60 31.24
N THR A 167 2.96 4.63 31.36
CA THR A 167 2.29 4.03 32.52
C THR A 167 1.71 2.66 32.13
N LYS A 168 1.84 1.68 33.01
CA LYS A 168 1.24 0.33 32.93
C LYS A 168 -0.30 0.39 32.87
N LYS A 169 -0.90 -0.41 31.97
CA LYS A 169 -1.96 -1.38 32.34
C LYS A 169 -2.03 -2.50 31.31
N VAL A 170 -1.77 -3.71 31.79
CA VAL A 170 -1.81 -4.99 31.06
C VAL A 170 -3.24 -5.55 31.06
N LYS A 171 -3.67 -6.16 29.95
CA LYS A 171 -4.50 -7.40 29.96
C LYS A 171 -4.34 -8.19 28.65
N ALA A 172 -4.08 -9.50 28.83
CA ALA A 172 -3.98 -10.63 27.87
C ALA A 172 -5.38 -11.01 27.30
N SER A 173 -5.64 -11.87 26.29
CA SER A 173 -4.92 -12.63 25.23
C SER A 173 -5.97 -13.38 24.36
N LYS A 174 -5.83 -13.38 23.01
CA LYS A 174 -6.20 -14.39 21.95
C LYS A 174 -7.63 -15.02 21.86
N PRO A 175 -8.05 -15.71 20.76
CA PRO A 175 -7.34 -16.13 19.52
C PRO A 175 -8.07 -15.86 18.16
N ASP A 176 -7.29 -16.04 17.09
CA ASP A 176 -7.54 -16.46 15.69
C ASP A 176 -8.90 -16.24 14.98
N GLY A 177 -8.79 -15.76 13.74
CA GLY A 177 -9.85 -15.74 12.73
C GLY A 177 -9.29 -15.36 11.36
N ASP A 178 -8.96 -16.38 10.58
CA ASP A 178 -8.59 -16.36 9.16
C ASP A 178 -9.74 -15.86 8.28
N SER A 179 -9.47 -15.03 7.27
CA SER A 179 -10.09 -15.10 5.94
C SER A 179 -9.60 -14.00 5.00
N THR A 180 -9.31 -14.49 3.80
CA THR A 180 -8.86 -13.92 2.53
C THR A 180 -9.94 -13.20 1.73
N GLU A 181 -9.50 -12.65 0.58
CA GLU A 181 -10.23 -12.19 -0.62
C GLU A 181 -10.58 -10.69 -0.70
N LEU A 182 -10.56 -9.97 -1.83
CA LEU A 182 -9.94 -10.00 -3.18
C LEU A 182 -10.68 -8.89 -3.96
N THR A 183 -10.02 -7.92 -4.60
CA THR A 183 -10.62 -7.07 -5.67
C THR A 183 -9.51 -6.77 -6.69
N LYS A 184 -9.54 -7.29 -7.93
CA LYS A 184 -10.27 -6.88 -9.16
C LYS A 184 -10.22 -5.37 -9.46
N ASP A 185 -9.52 -5.01 -10.55
CA ASP A 185 -10.02 -4.25 -11.72
C ASP A 185 -8.90 -4.07 -12.78
N VAL A 186 -9.07 -4.60 -14.01
CA VAL A 186 -9.52 -4.00 -15.30
C VAL A 186 -8.35 -3.61 -16.25
N GLU A 187 -8.36 -4.25 -17.43
CA GLU A 187 -7.38 -4.20 -18.53
C GLU A 187 -7.56 -3.00 -19.49
N PRO A 188 -6.51 -2.62 -20.25
CA PRO A 188 -6.65 -2.01 -21.57
C PRO A 188 -6.29 -2.98 -22.72
N ILE A 189 -7.09 -2.89 -23.78
CA ILE A 189 -7.09 -3.72 -24.98
C ILE A 189 -5.98 -3.27 -25.96
N ALA A 190 -5.24 -4.22 -26.54
CA ALA A 190 -4.49 -4.03 -27.78
C ALA A 190 -4.72 -5.22 -28.73
N VAL A 191 -5.11 -4.93 -29.98
CA VAL A 191 -5.42 -5.92 -31.03
C VAL A 191 -4.21 -6.11 -31.93
N ILE A 192 -3.78 -7.35 -32.14
CA ILE A 192 -2.89 -7.75 -33.23
C ILE A 192 -3.38 -9.10 -33.81
N ASP A 193 -3.46 -9.21 -35.13
CA ASP A 193 -3.72 -10.44 -35.92
C ASP A 193 -5.09 -11.15 -35.80
N GLY A 194 -6.18 -10.39 -35.66
CA GLY A 194 -7.50 -10.80 -36.16
C GLY A 194 -8.10 -12.11 -35.60
N LYS A 195 -7.58 -12.63 -34.48
CA LYS A 195 -8.10 -13.82 -33.79
C LYS A 195 -8.11 -13.56 -32.28
N ILE A 196 -9.29 -13.65 -31.68
CA ILE A 196 -9.54 -13.42 -30.25
C ILE A 196 -9.02 -14.64 -29.48
N ALA A 197 -7.86 -14.50 -28.83
CA ALA A 197 -7.37 -15.39 -27.78
C ALA A 197 -7.75 -14.80 -26.41
N PRO A 198 -8.08 -15.63 -25.39
CA PRO A 198 -8.40 -15.14 -24.05
C PRO A 198 -7.22 -14.37 -23.46
N ALA A 199 -7.53 -13.25 -22.81
CA ALA A 199 -6.62 -12.16 -22.44
C ALA A 199 -5.26 -12.61 -21.87
N HIS A 200 -4.19 -11.99 -22.37
CA HIS A 200 -2.86 -12.11 -21.77
C HIS A 200 -2.88 -11.47 -20.38
N MET A 201 -2.93 -12.28 -19.32
CA MET A 201 -2.77 -11.82 -17.93
C MET A 201 -1.50 -10.97 -17.80
N SER A 202 -1.59 -9.85 -17.08
CA SER A 202 -0.42 -9.01 -16.81
C SER A 202 0.64 -9.79 -16.00
N ILE A 203 1.90 -9.38 -16.11
CA ILE A 203 3.00 -10.03 -15.37
C ILE A 203 2.71 -9.99 -13.85
N SER A 204 2.26 -8.85 -13.33
CA SER A 204 1.86 -8.69 -11.94
C SER A 204 0.76 -9.66 -11.51
N GLU A 205 -0.23 -9.90 -12.39
CA GLU A 205 -1.32 -10.82 -12.12
C GLU A 205 -0.85 -12.29 -12.12
N ILE A 206 0.05 -12.65 -13.04
CA ILE A 206 0.70 -13.97 -13.06
C ILE A 206 1.50 -14.21 -11.76
N MET A 207 2.25 -13.21 -11.30
CA MET A 207 3.04 -13.29 -10.06
C MET A 207 2.17 -13.44 -8.79
N LYS A 208 0.94 -12.92 -8.79
CA LYS A 208 0.00 -13.06 -7.68
C LYS A 208 -0.80 -14.36 -7.71
N THR A 209 -1.22 -14.81 -8.90
CA THR A 209 -2.24 -15.86 -9.04
C THR A 209 -1.66 -17.24 -9.37
N LYS A 210 -0.57 -17.31 -10.14
CA LYS A 210 -0.04 -18.59 -10.63
C LYS A 210 1.18 -19.07 -9.85
N ILE A 211 1.87 -18.17 -9.14
CA ILE A 211 3.10 -18.47 -8.42
C ILE A 211 2.82 -18.53 -6.93
N HIS A 212 2.70 -19.76 -6.41
CA HIS A 212 2.43 -20.03 -4.99
C HIS A 212 3.75 -20.22 -4.25
N PHE A 213 4.39 -19.12 -3.87
CA PHE A 213 5.53 -19.17 -2.96
C PHE A 213 5.11 -19.02 -1.50
N HIS A 214 6.00 -19.43 -0.60
CA HIS A 214 5.83 -19.26 0.84
C HIS A 214 5.79 -17.77 1.21
N LYS A 215 5.09 -17.44 2.29
CA LYS A 215 5.11 -16.09 2.85
C LYS A 215 6.46 -15.81 3.52
N PRO A 216 6.93 -14.55 3.55
CA PRO A 216 8.15 -14.18 4.28
C PRO A 216 8.15 -14.69 5.73
N GLY A 217 9.21 -15.38 6.13
CA GLY A 217 9.34 -16.03 7.45
C GLY A 217 8.76 -17.44 7.55
N GLU A 218 8.12 -17.95 6.49
CA GLU A 218 7.56 -19.31 6.43
C GLU A 218 8.39 -20.27 5.57
N ASN A 219 9.69 -20.01 5.45
CA ASN A 219 10.60 -20.78 4.59
C ASN A 219 10.58 -22.29 4.91
N TYR A 220 10.39 -22.65 6.18
CA TYR A 220 10.31 -24.05 6.64
C TYR A 220 9.13 -24.85 6.05
N LYS A 221 8.18 -24.21 5.37
CA LYS A 221 7.06 -24.88 4.69
C LYS A 221 7.41 -25.31 3.26
N THR A 222 8.52 -24.84 2.70
CA THR A 222 8.90 -25.20 1.32
C THR A 222 9.49 -26.60 1.28
N ASP A 223 9.23 -27.30 0.18
CA ASP A 223 9.81 -28.62 -0.05
C ASP A 223 11.35 -28.57 -0.03
N GLY A 224 11.96 -29.56 0.62
CA GLY A 224 13.41 -29.64 0.82
C GLY A 224 14.02 -28.69 1.87
N TYR A 225 13.23 -27.91 2.62
CA TYR A 225 13.78 -27.04 3.66
C TYR A 225 14.28 -27.82 4.88
N VAL A 226 15.52 -27.59 5.30
CA VAL A 226 16.13 -28.26 6.47
C VAL A 226 15.86 -27.48 7.74
N VAL A 227 15.07 -28.06 8.65
CA VAL A 227 14.80 -27.48 9.97
C VAL A 227 15.88 -27.92 10.96
N THR A 228 16.77 -27.00 11.32
CA THR A 228 17.73 -27.13 12.41
C THR A 228 17.18 -26.58 13.74
N PRO A 229 17.80 -26.87 14.90
CA PRO A 229 17.39 -26.32 16.19
C PRO A 229 17.36 -24.78 16.25
N ASN A 230 18.14 -24.10 15.41
CA ASN A 230 18.22 -22.63 15.38
C ASN A 230 17.24 -21.99 14.39
N THR A 231 16.51 -22.78 13.59
CA THR A 231 15.68 -22.27 12.48
C THR A 231 14.68 -21.22 12.91
N MET A 232 13.92 -21.48 13.97
CA MET A 232 12.89 -20.55 14.43
C MET A 232 13.49 -19.25 14.98
N LYS A 233 14.65 -19.33 15.63
CA LYS A 233 15.40 -18.15 16.09
C LYS A 233 15.86 -17.30 14.89
N LEU A 234 16.46 -17.93 13.88
CA LEU A 234 16.94 -17.25 12.68
C LEU A 234 15.81 -16.63 11.87
N LEU A 235 14.65 -17.30 11.75
CA LEU A 235 13.48 -16.74 11.08
C LEU A 235 12.90 -15.55 11.85
N GLN A 236 12.92 -15.59 13.18
CA GLN A 236 12.49 -14.45 14.00
C GLN A 236 13.43 -13.25 13.83
N GLU A 237 14.75 -13.48 13.78
CA GLU A 237 15.74 -12.43 13.47
C GLU A 237 15.54 -11.89 12.06
N HIS A 238 15.35 -12.77 11.06
CA HIS A 238 15.02 -12.39 9.69
C HIS A 238 13.78 -11.48 9.64
N LEU A 239 12.67 -11.86 10.27
CA LEU A 239 11.45 -11.06 10.29
C LEU A 239 11.61 -9.72 11.01
N LYS A 240 12.50 -9.63 12.02
CA LYS A 240 12.82 -8.33 12.63
C LYS A 240 13.56 -7.41 11.65
N LEU A 241 14.44 -7.98 10.83
CA LEU A 241 15.22 -7.23 9.83
C LEU A 241 14.37 -6.84 8.62
N THR A 242 13.54 -7.75 8.12
CA THR A 242 12.78 -7.57 6.87
C THR A 242 11.35 -7.08 7.09
N ARG A 243 10.85 -7.11 8.33
CA ARG A 243 9.45 -6.82 8.69
C ARG A 243 8.41 -7.64 7.91
N GLY A 244 8.81 -8.81 7.42
CA GLY A 244 7.95 -9.67 6.60
C GLY A 244 7.76 -9.18 5.16
N GLN A 245 8.60 -8.27 4.69
CA GLN A 245 8.61 -7.83 3.29
C GLN A 245 9.24 -8.88 2.37
N VAL A 246 8.71 -9.04 1.16
CA VAL A 246 9.32 -9.86 0.09
C VAL A 246 10.63 -9.20 -0.36
N ARG A 247 11.71 -9.99 -0.44
CA ARG A 247 13.02 -9.53 -0.90
C ARG A 247 13.59 -10.50 -1.93
N THR A 248 13.71 -10.05 -3.18
CA THR A 248 14.29 -10.82 -4.30
C THR A 248 15.63 -10.22 -4.71
N ARG A 249 16.35 -10.89 -5.62
CA ARG A 249 17.57 -10.34 -6.22
C ARG A 249 17.68 -10.75 -7.68
N PHE A 250 18.17 -9.86 -8.52
CA PHE A 250 18.65 -10.19 -9.85
C PHE A 250 20.19 -10.13 -9.85
N PRO A 251 20.90 -11.28 -9.96
CA PRO A 251 22.35 -11.32 -9.88
C PRO A 251 23.02 -11.59 -11.24
N PRO A 252 23.14 -10.59 -12.12
CA PRO A 252 23.85 -10.76 -13.39
C PRO A 252 25.37 -10.73 -13.17
N GLU A 253 26.09 -11.47 -14.02
CA GLU A 253 27.54 -11.33 -14.10
C GLU A 253 27.89 -10.00 -14.77
N PRO A 254 28.80 -9.17 -14.21
CA PRO A 254 29.16 -7.85 -14.73
C PRO A 254 29.96 -7.90 -16.04
N ASN A 255 30.24 -9.09 -16.57
CA ASN A 255 31.01 -9.32 -17.79
C ASN A 255 30.15 -9.86 -18.95
N GLY A 256 28.87 -10.14 -18.69
CA GLY A 256 27.96 -10.78 -19.62
C GLY A 256 27.06 -9.79 -20.36
N ILE A 257 26.69 -10.13 -21.60
CA ILE A 257 25.64 -9.41 -22.34
C ILE A 257 24.29 -10.02 -21.99
N LEU A 258 23.36 -9.19 -21.52
CA LEU A 258 21.98 -9.63 -21.32
C LEU A 258 21.35 -9.99 -22.68
N HIS A 259 20.94 -11.24 -22.81
CA HIS A 259 20.09 -11.72 -23.90
C HIS A 259 18.64 -11.91 -23.42
N ILE A 260 17.73 -12.23 -24.34
CA ILE A 260 16.28 -12.36 -24.06
C ILE A 260 15.90 -13.31 -22.91
N GLY A 261 16.76 -14.29 -22.59
CA GLY A 261 16.56 -15.16 -21.43
C GLY A 261 16.58 -14.39 -20.10
N HIS A 262 17.37 -13.32 -20.03
CA HIS A 262 17.43 -12.44 -18.86
C HIS A 262 16.16 -11.61 -18.69
N ALA A 263 15.42 -11.32 -19.77
CA ALA A 263 14.13 -10.64 -19.65
C ALA A 263 13.17 -11.45 -18.76
N LYS A 264 13.18 -12.78 -18.83
CA LYS A 264 12.40 -13.63 -17.92
C LYS A 264 12.87 -13.50 -16.47
N ALA A 265 14.19 -13.50 -16.24
CA ALA A 265 14.75 -13.38 -14.90
C ALA A 265 14.47 -12.00 -14.27
N ILE A 266 14.58 -10.92 -15.05
CA ILE A 266 14.24 -9.56 -14.64
C ILE A 266 12.76 -9.50 -14.25
N ASN A 267 11.86 -9.90 -15.17
CA ASN A 267 10.42 -9.87 -14.92
C ASN A 267 10.00 -10.74 -13.72
N ILE A 268 10.63 -11.90 -13.50
CA ILE A 268 10.34 -12.71 -12.31
C ILE A 268 10.84 -12.03 -11.05
N ASN A 269 12.09 -11.59 -10.98
CA ASN A 269 12.65 -11.08 -9.73
C ASN A 269 12.06 -9.71 -9.35
N PHE A 270 12.04 -8.76 -10.30
CA PHE A 270 11.48 -7.43 -10.08
C PHE A 270 9.95 -7.47 -10.04
N GLY A 271 9.31 -8.19 -10.97
CA GLY A 271 7.86 -8.30 -11.01
C GLY A 271 7.27 -9.02 -9.79
N TYR A 272 7.95 -10.04 -9.25
CA TYR A 272 7.49 -10.69 -8.02
C TYR A 272 7.64 -9.76 -6.80
N ALA A 273 8.73 -8.99 -6.69
CA ALA A 273 8.85 -7.99 -5.64
C ALA A 273 7.75 -6.92 -5.75
N ALA A 274 7.59 -6.31 -6.93
CA ALA A 274 6.57 -5.29 -7.17
C ALA A 274 5.14 -5.79 -6.92
N ALA A 275 4.85 -7.03 -7.31
CA ALA A 275 3.53 -7.63 -7.09
C ALA A 275 3.23 -7.91 -5.61
N HIS A 276 4.22 -8.00 -4.75
CA HIS A 276 4.06 -8.38 -3.34
C HIS A 276 4.60 -7.32 -2.37
N ASP A 277 4.56 -6.04 -2.78
CA ASP A 277 5.02 -4.87 -2.00
C ASP A 277 6.44 -5.04 -1.43
N GLY A 278 7.29 -5.70 -2.21
CA GLY A 278 8.65 -6.08 -1.88
C GLY A 278 9.71 -5.25 -2.59
N ILE A 279 10.97 -5.60 -2.34
CA ILE A 279 12.13 -4.99 -3.02
C ILE A 279 12.96 -6.05 -3.76
N CYS A 280 13.54 -5.65 -4.88
CA CYS A 280 14.47 -6.47 -5.66
C CYS A 280 15.84 -5.79 -5.69
N PHE A 281 16.88 -6.52 -5.29
CA PHE A 281 18.26 -6.03 -5.37
C PHE A 281 18.87 -6.38 -6.73
N LEU A 282 19.33 -5.37 -7.48
CA LEU A 282 20.29 -5.58 -8.57
C LEU A 282 21.67 -5.81 -7.95
N ARG A 283 22.13 -7.06 -7.91
CA ARG A 283 23.34 -7.46 -7.20
C ARG A 283 24.31 -8.15 -8.15
N TYR A 284 25.20 -7.39 -8.76
CA TYR A 284 26.25 -7.91 -9.64
C TYR A 284 27.02 -9.07 -8.98
N ASP A 285 27.24 -10.14 -9.74
CA ASP A 285 28.06 -11.28 -9.32
C ASP A 285 29.53 -11.02 -9.70
N ASP A 286 30.17 -10.14 -8.93
CA ASP A 286 31.53 -9.61 -9.09
C ASP A 286 32.60 -10.50 -8.44
N THR A 287 32.37 -11.82 -8.43
CA THR A 287 33.31 -12.78 -7.82
C THR A 287 34.67 -12.84 -8.52
N ASN A 288 34.81 -12.21 -9.71
CA ASN A 288 36.06 -12.14 -10.45
C ASN A 288 36.36 -10.72 -10.99
N PRO A 289 37.17 -9.91 -10.28
CA PRO A 289 37.39 -8.49 -10.59
C PRO A 289 38.26 -8.22 -11.82
N GLU A 290 38.95 -9.22 -12.40
CA GLU A 290 39.93 -9.00 -13.48
C GLU A 290 39.31 -8.80 -14.87
N LYS A 291 37.98 -8.89 -15.03
CA LYS A 291 37.31 -8.82 -16.35
C LYS A 291 36.19 -7.79 -16.47
N GLU A 292 36.02 -6.93 -15.47
CA GLU A 292 34.91 -5.98 -15.42
C GLU A 292 35.14 -4.79 -16.37
N GLU A 293 34.31 -4.72 -17.41
CA GLU A 293 34.24 -3.55 -18.27
C GLU A 293 32.98 -2.73 -17.93
N GLU A 294 33.18 -1.44 -17.63
CA GLU A 294 32.11 -0.49 -17.25
C GLU A 294 30.91 -0.50 -18.22
N LYS A 295 31.17 -0.73 -19.51
CA LYS A 295 30.13 -0.81 -20.55
C LYS A 295 29.07 -1.89 -20.26
N PHE A 296 29.45 -3.01 -19.66
CA PHE A 296 28.54 -4.10 -19.35
C PHE A 296 27.72 -3.79 -18.09
N PHE A 297 28.34 -3.17 -17.08
CA PHE A 297 27.63 -2.68 -15.90
C PHE A 297 26.52 -1.69 -16.26
N LEU A 298 26.87 -0.66 -17.05
CA LEU A 298 25.89 0.34 -17.50
C LEU A 298 24.84 -0.28 -18.40
N GLY A 299 25.23 -1.14 -19.35
CA GLY A 299 24.27 -1.82 -20.23
C GLY A 299 23.29 -2.71 -19.49
N ILE A 300 23.74 -3.41 -18.44
CA ILE A 300 22.86 -4.22 -17.58
C ILE A 300 21.84 -3.33 -16.86
N LYS A 301 22.30 -2.23 -16.25
CA LYS A 301 21.43 -1.27 -15.57
C LYS A 301 20.39 -0.68 -16.53
N ASP A 302 20.82 -0.24 -17.70
CA ASP A 302 19.94 0.35 -18.71
C ASP A 302 18.85 -0.63 -19.17
N MET A 303 19.19 -1.90 -19.36
CA MET A 303 18.20 -2.93 -19.73
C MET A 303 17.22 -3.25 -18.62
N VAL A 304 17.64 -3.15 -17.35
CA VAL A 304 16.74 -3.31 -16.20
C VAL A 304 15.80 -2.11 -16.09
N GLU A 305 16.28 -0.89 -16.34
CA GLU A 305 15.45 0.33 -16.32
C GLU A 305 14.53 0.45 -17.56
N TRP A 306 14.91 -0.18 -18.68
CA TRP A 306 14.12 -0.16 -19.92
C TRP A 306 12.87 -1.06 -19.88
N LEU A 307 12.92 -2.16 -19.13
CA LEU A 307 11.85 -3.15 -19.00
C LEU A 307 10.87 -2.81 -17.88
#